data_AF-A0A0B1S3G0-F1
#
_entry.id   AF-A0A0B1S3G0-F1
#
_cell.length_a   1.000
_cell.length_b   1.000
_cell.length_c   1.000
_cell.angle_alpha   90.00
_cell.angle_beta   90.00
_cell.angle_gamma   90.00
#
_symmetry.space_group_name_H-M   'P 1'
#
loop_
_entity.id
_entity.type
_entity.pdbx_description
1 polymer ?
#
loop_
_entity_poly.entity_id
_entity_poly.type
_entity_poly.pdbx_seq_one_letter_code
_entity_poly.pdbx_strand_id
1 'polypeptide(L)'
;MACVLDSEASMVWPTGDENTRNIIIEDVRELISQYRVQNSEVEDTMQGKRHVDFTELLWDILKKCPNFETLVAALNLVFDALKQCRINAILHEDNKSTIARLIRDAQSSNLMLPRLEKLTSIQILLEIGVERFRRDMAQAYISAGFMTSDSDLDFKPQPNALPEERARALLPLHLALQTMLEMKGHLALPPHILTTMT
;
A
#
# COMPACT_ATOMS: atom_id res chain seq x y z
N MET A 1 -17.61 -9.43 28.55
CA MET A 1 -16.59 -9.28 27.49
C MET A 1 -17.34 -9.32 26.17
N ALA A 2 -17.63 -8.15 25.59
CA ALA A 2 -18.35 -8.06 24.33
C ALA A 2 -17.34 -8.21 23.18
N CYS A 3 -17.54 -9.21 22.32
CA CYS A 3 -16.77 -9.39 21.09
C CYS A 3 -17.14 -8.25 20.12
N VAL A 4 -16.21 -7.30 19.93
CA VAL A 4 -16.30 -6.23 18.92
C VAL A 4 -15.87 -6.76 17.53
N LEU A 5 -16.24 -8.00 17.19
CA LEU A 5 -15.85 -8.64 15.93
C LEU A 5 -17.03 -9.23 15.14
N ASP A 6 -18.27 -9.00 15.55
CA ASP A 6 -19.45 -9.29 14.72
C ASP A 6 -19.74 -8.13 13.75
N SER A 7 -18.71 -7.67 13.03
CA SER A 7 -18.95 -6.94 11.80
C SER A 7 -19.25 -7.98 10.73
N GLU A 8 -20.44 -7.93 10.11
CA GLU A 8 -20.86 -8.75 8.96
C GLU A 8 -19.92 -8.63 7.73
N ALA A 9 -18.78 -7.96 7.86
CA ALA A 9 -17.70 -7.93 6.89
C ALA A 9 -16.98 -9.29 6.84
N SER A 10 -17.55 -10.22 6.07
CA SER A 10 -16.79 -11.37 5.59
C SER A 10 -15.67 -10.86 4.68
N MET A 11 -14.42 -11.03 5.09
CA MET A 11 -13.27 -10.78 4.23
C MET A 11 -13.22 -11.88 3.17
N VAL A 12 -13.90 -11.65 2.05
CA VAL A 12 -13.88 -12.55 0.89
C VAL A 12 -12.55 -12.34 0.18
N TRP A 13 -11.61 -13.25 0.42
CA TRP A 13 -10.43 -13.36 -0.43
C TRP A 13 -10.89 -13.79 -1.83
N PRO A 14 -10.39 -13.15 -2.91
CA PRO A 14 -10.79 -13.51 -4.27
C PRO A 14 -10.51 -14.99 -4.53
N THR A 15 -11.56 -15.74 -4.87
CA THR A 15 -11.44 -17.13 -5.29
C THR A 15 -10.86 -17.13 -6.70
N GLY A 16 -9.65 -17.68 -6.85
CA GLY A 16 -8.91 -17.60 -8.11
C GLY A 16 -9.51 -18.45 -9.21
N ASP A 17 -10.09 -17.80 -10.21
CA ASP A 17 -10.21 -18.36 -11.55
C ASP A 17 -9.03 -17.91 -12.44
N GLU A 18 -8.82 -18.60 -13.57
CA GLU A 18 -7.78 -18.22 -14.54
C GLU A 18 -7.98 -16.81 -15.09
N ASN A 19 -9.22 -16.32 -15.12
CA ASN A 19 -9.56 -14.98 -15.57
C ASN A 19 -8.94 -13.91 -14.66
N THR A 20 -9.02 -14.09 -13.34
CA THR A 20 -8.40 -13.21 -12.34
C THR A 20 -6.88 -13.16 -12.51
N ARG A 21 -6.24 -14.30 -12.78
CA ARG A 21 -4.79 -14.36 -13.06
C ARG A 21 -4.43 -13.51 -14.29
N ASN A 22 -5.17 -13.65 -15.39
CA ASN A 22 -4.90 -12.90 -16.61
C ASN A 22 -5.07 -11.39 -16.40
N ILE A 23 -6.12 -10.97 -15.70
CA ILE A 23 -6.35 -9.54 -15.39
C ILE A 23 -5.16 -8.98 -14.61
N ILE A 24 -4.68 -9.66 -13.56
CA ILE A 24 -3.55 -9.20 -12.75
C ILE A 24 -2.28 -9.07 -13.59
N ILE A 25 -2.03 -10.05 -14.46
CA ILE A 25 -0.85 -10.04 -15.32
C ILE A 25 -0.90 -8.88 -16.32
N GLU A 26 -2.06 -8.60 -16.90
CA GLU A 26 -2.26 -7.44 -17.78
C GLU A 26 -2.13 -6.11 -17.01
N ASP A 27 -2.74 -6.00 -15.83
CA ASP A 27 -2.63 -4.80 -14.97
C ASP A 27 -1.15 -4.48 -14.64
N VAL A 28 -0.32 -5.50 -14.34
CA VAL A 28 1.11 -5.30 -14.10
C VAL A 28 1.85 -4.86 -15.37
N ARG A 29 1.53 -5.41 -16.53
CA ARG A 29 2.13 -5.00 -17.81
C ARG A 29 1.79 -3.56 -18.14
N GLU A 30 0.54 -3.19 -17.94
CA GLU A 30 0.06 -1.83 -18.16
C GLU A 30 0.74 -0.84 -17.21
N LEU A 31 0.84 -1.17 -15.92
CA LEU A 31 1.59 -0.36 -14.96
C LEU A 31 3.06 -0.18 -15.39
N ILE A 32 3.74 -1.24 -15.83
CA ILE A 32 5.11 -1.14 -16.34
C ILE A 32 5.19 -0.25 -17.58
N SER A 33 4.21 -0.34 -18.48
CA SER A 33 4.13 0.50 -19.69
C SER A 33 4.01 1.98 -19.35
N GLN A 34 3.13 2.32 -18.40
CA GLN A 34 2.91 3.69 -17.93
C GLN A 34 4.18 4.33 -17.35
N TYR A 35 5.00 3.56 -16.64
CA TYR A 35 6.27 4.04 -16.07
C TYR A 35 7.48 3.87 -17.00
N ARG A 36 7.29 3.38 -18.23
CA ARG A 36 8.34 3.30 -19.26
C ARG A 36 8.42 4.58 -20.08
N VAL A 37 7.28 5.18 -20.37
CA VAL A 37 7.17 6.47 -21.04
C VAL A 37 7.19 7.51 -19.93
N GLN A 38 8.19 8.40 -19.88
CA GLN A 38 8.22 9.46 -18.87
C GLN A 38 6.93 10.29 -18.97
N ASN A 39 5.96 10.03 -18.09
CA ASN A 39 4.98 11.05 -17.75
C ASN A 39 5.66 11.94 -16.72
N SER A 40 6.37 12.96 -17.21
CA SER A 40 6.76 14.14 -16.42
C SER A 40 5.55 14.98 -15.97
N GLU A 41 4.32 14.52 -16.24
CA GLU A 41 3.06 15.23 -16.03
C GLU A 41 2.04 14.39 -15.24
N VAL A 42 2.47 13.80 -14.13
CA VAL A 42 1.53 13.48 -13.03
C VAL A 42 1.84 14.37 -11.82
N GLU A 43 2.25 15.61 -12.10
CA GLU A 43 2.00 16.71 -11.18
C GLU A 43 0.70 17.38 -11.64
N ASP A 44 -0.28 17.39 -10.74
CA ASP A 44 -1.45 18.25 -10.75
C ASP A 44 -2.63 17.89 -11.68
N THR A 45 -3.53 17.01 -11.21
CA THR A 45 -4.98 17.22 -11.35
C THR A 45 -5.79 16.28 -10.46
N MET A 46 -5.73 16.44 -9.14
CA MET A 46 -6.84 16.13 -8.22
C MET A 46 -6.61 16.90 -6.92
N GLN A 47 -7.16 18.10 -6.80
CA GLN A 47 -7.19 18.87 -5.55
C GLN A 47 -7.58 17.94 -4.38
N GLY A 48 -6.61 17.65 -3.50
CA GLY A 48 -6.81 16.90 -2.26
C GLY A 48 -6.38 15.42 -2.23
N LYS A 49 -5.87 14.83 -3.33
CA LYS A 49 -5.35 13.45 -3.30
C LYS A 49 -3.83 13.40 -3.35
N ARG A 50 -3.24 12.66 -2.40
CA ARG A 50 -1.80 12.41 -2.28
C ARG A 50 -1.25 11.68 -3.51
N HIS A 51 -0.04 12.04 -3.95
CA HIS A 51 0.70 11.32 -5.00
C HIS A 51 0.98 9.86 -4.58
N VAL A 52 0.61 8.93 -5.45
CA VAL A 52 0.79 7.48 -5.28
C VAL A 52 1.90 7.01 -6.21
N ASP A 53 2.96 6.41 -5.66
CA ASP A 53 4.11 5.98 -6.45
C ASP A 53 3.92 4.60 -7.11
N PHE A 54 4.90 4.19 -7.94
CA PHE A 54 4.87 2.90 -8.63
C PHE A 54 4.70 1.71 -7.68
N THR A 55 5.37 1.71 -6.52
CA THR A 55 5.30 0.58 -5.57
C THR A 55 3.94 0.49 -4.90
N GLU A 56 3.32 1.64 -4.66
CA GLU A 56 1.98 1.73 -4.10
C GLU A 56 0.91 1.23 -5.09
N LEU A 57 1.02 1.60 -6.37
CA LEU A 57 0.15 1.09 -7.44
C LEU A 57 0.36 -0.41 -7.68
N LEU A 58 1.62 -0.87 -7.64
CA LEU A 58 1.95 -2.29 -7.75
C LEU A 58 1.28 -3.08 -6.62
N TRP A 59 1.29 -2.58 -5.38
CA TRP A 59 0.60 -3.23 -4.27
C TRP A 59 -0.91 -3.35 -4.50
N ASP A 60 -1.55 -2.31 -5.04
CA ASP A 60 -2.99 -2.32 -5.34
C ASP A 60 -3.39 -3.41 -6.34
N ILE A 61 -2.47 -3.81 -7.21
CA ILE A 61 -2.63 -4.92 -8.14
C ILE A 61 -2.31 -6.25 -7.44
N LEU A 62 -1.13 -6.38 -6.83
CA LEU A 62 -0.63 -7.65 -6.28
C LEU A 62 -1.48 -8.18 -5.12
N LYS A 63 -2.12 -7.32 -4.32
CA LYS A 63 -3.01 -7.75 -3.22
C LYS A 63 -4.21 -8.56 -3.71
N LYS A 64 -4.54 -8.49 -5.00
CA LYS A 64 -5.63 -9.25 -5.64
C LYS A 64 -5.20 -10.65 -6.10
N CYS A 65 -3.91 -10.99 -6.01
CA CYS A 65 -3.40 -12.31 -6.41
C CYS A 65 -4.16 -13.43 -5.69
N PRO A 66 -4.80 -14.36 -6.42
CA PRO A 66 -5.59 -15.40 -5.79
C PRO A 66 -4.72 -16.54 -5.21
N ASN A 67 -3.49 -16.67 -5.69
CA ASN A 67 -2.56 -17.70 -5.26
C ASN A 67 -1.11 -17.27 -5.44
N PHE A 68 -0.22 -18.06 -4.84
CA PHE A 68 1.21 -17.82 -4.85
C PHE A 68 1.82 -17.82 -6.27
N GLU A 69 1.37 -18.71 -7.15
CA GLU A 69 1.89 -18.80 -8.52
C GLU A 69 1.63 -17.53 -9.32
N THR A 70 0.45 -16.92 -9.12
CA THR A 70 0.08 -15.65 -9.76
C THR A 70 0.96 -14.51 -9.24
N LEU A 71 1.21 -14.46 -7.93
CA LEU A 71 2.11 -13.47 -7.32
C LEU A 71 3.53 -13.58 -7.88
N VAL A 72 4.08 -14.79 -7.96
CA VAL A 72 5.42 -15.03 -8.54
C VAL A 72 5.47 -14.65 -10.01
N ALA A 73 4.45 -15.01 -10.79
CA ALA A 73 4.38 -14.63 -12.20
C ALA A 73 4.35 -13.11 -12.38
N ALA A 74 3.55 -12.40 -11.59
CA ALA A 74 3.47 -10.95 -11.60
C ALA A 74 4.80 -10.28 -11.20
N LEU A 75 5.43 -10.75 -10.11
CA LEU A 75 6.74 -10.23 -9.68
C LEU A 75 7.85 -10.51 -10.70
N ASN A 76 7.83 -11.65 -11.39
CA ASN A 76 8.78 -11.94 -12.46
C ASN A 76 8.67 -10.92 -13.61
N LEU A 77 7.46 -10.47 -13.97
CA LEU A 77 7.29 -9.43 -14.98
C LEU A 77 7.95 -8.11 -14.57
N VAL A 78 7.79 -7.73 -13.30
CA VAL A 78 8.46 -6.54 -12.75
C VAL A 78 9.98 -6.74 -12.79
N PHE A 79 10.48 -7.90 -12.37
CA PHE A 79 11.91 -8.20 -12.37
C PHE A 79 12.51 -8.18 -13.78
N ASP A 80 11.82 -8.73 -14.77
CA ASP A 80 12.26 -8.70 -16.16
C ASP A 80 12.24 -7.28 -16.74
N ALA A 81 11.24 -6.47 -16.38
CA ALA A 81 11.21 -5.06 -16.73
C ALA A 81 12.36 -4.27 -16.10
N LEU A 82 12.73 -4.57 -14.85
CA LEU A 82 13.90 -3.99 -14.17
C LEU A 82 15.21 -4.38 -14.85
N LYS A 83 15.41 -5.65 -15.22
CA LYS A 83 16.60 -6.10 -15.97
C LYS A 83 16.78 -5.36 -17.29
N GLN A 84 15.67 -4.98 -17.91
CA GLN A 84 15.65 -4.30 -19.20
C GLN A 84 15.63 -2.77 -19.06
N CYS A 85 15.81 -2.25 -17.83
CA CYS A 85 15.73 -0.82 -17.50
C CYS A 85 14.45 -0.13 -18.04
N ARG A 86 13.33 -0.86 -18.06
CA ARG A 86 12.04 -0.37 -18.61
C ARG A 86 11.20 0.40 -17.59
N ILE A 87 11.59 0.42 -16.33
CA ILE A 87 10.86 1.13 -15.28
C ILE A 87 11.65 2.38 -14.92
N ASN A 88 11.08 3.56 -15.18
CA ASN A 88 11.64 4.84 -14.76
C ASN A 88 10.64 5.55 -13.83
N ALA A 89 10.65 5.16 -12.56
CA ALA A 89 9.74 5.68 -11.54
C ALA A 89 10.45 6.57 -10.53
N ILE A 90 9.84 7.72 -10.23
CA ILE A 90 10.21 8.54 -9.06
C ILE A 90 9.49 7.93 -7.85
N LEU A 91 10.23 7.53 -6.84
CA LEU A 91 9.72 6.86 -5.64
C LEU A 91 9.81 7.79 -4.43
N HIS A 92 8.98 7.55 -3.42
CA HIS A 92 9.13 8.24 -2.14
C HIS A 92 10.52 7.95 -1.54
N GLU A 93 11.21 8.99 -1.05
CA GLU A 93 12.60 8.89 -0.58
C GLU A 93 12.77 7.94 0.60
N ASP A 94 11.79 7.93 1.50
CA ASP A 94 11.73 7.11 2.71
C ASP A 94 11.25 5.66 2.45
N ASN A 95 10.91 5.31 1.20
CA ASN A 95 10.50 3.95 0.84
C ASN A 95 11.69 2.98 0.86
N LYS A 96 11.68 2.04 1.80
CA LYS A 96 12.75 1.06 2.04
C LYS A 96 12.41 -0.35 1.56
N SER A 97 11.32 -0.53 0.81
CA SER A 97 10.93 -1.84 0.29
C SER A 97 11.98 -2.41 -0.68
N THR A 98 11.99 -3.74 -0.81
CA THR A 98 12.86 -4.43 -1.76
C THR A 98 12.67 -3.92 -3.19
N ILE A 99 11.43 -3.72 -3.65
CA ILE A 99 11.17 -3.21 -5.00
C ILE A 99 11.72 -1.80 -5.18
N ALA A 100 11.55 -0.91 -4.20
CA ALA A 100 12.08 0.45 -4.29
C ALA A 100 13.61 0.45 -4.39
N ARG A 101 14.28 -0.40 -3.60
CA ARG A 101 15.74 -0.59 -3.72
C ARG A 101 16.11 -1.14 -5.10
N LEU A 102 15.42 -2.15 -5.62
CA LEU A 102 15.72 -2.73 -6.93
C LEU A 102 15.52 -1.74 -8.09
N ILE A 103 14.54 -0.84 -8.03
CA ILE A 103 14.35 0.22 -9.02
C ILE A 103 15.56 1.17 -9.02
N ARG A 104 16.04 1.58 -7.84
CA ARG A 104 17.23 2.43 -7.69
C ARG A 104 18.51 1.70 -8.15
N ASP A 105 18.62 0.41 -7.84
CA ASP A 105 19.76 -0.43 -8.25
C ASP A 105 19.78 -0.64 -9.78
N ALA A 106 18.62 -0.76 -10.44
CA ALA A 106 18.50 -0.85 -11.89
C ALA A 106 18.99 0.43 -12.59
N GLN A 107 18.69 1.60 -12.04
CA GLN A 107 19.16 2.89 -12.57
C GLN A 107 20.69 3.06 -12.42
N SER A 108 21.28 2.49 -11.37
CA SER A 108 22.73 2.55 -11.11
C SER A 108 23.54 1.41 -11.74
N SER A 109 22.94 0.59 -12.60
CA SER A 109 23.56 -0.58 -13.25
C SER A 109 24.12 -1.64 -12.29
N ASN A 110 23.62 -1.70 -11.04
CA ASN A 110 24.04 -2.66 -10.01
C ASN A 110 22.88 -3.56 -9.56
N LEU A 111 22.09 -4.04 -10.52
CA LEU A 111 20.87 -4.80 -10.24
C LEU A 111 21.19 -6.26 -9.87
N MET A 112 21.00 -6.59 -8.59
CA MET A 112 21.04 -7.96 -8.09
C MET A 112 19.64 -8.40 -7.66
N LEU A 113 19.02 -9.25 -8.47
CA LEU A 113 17.66 -9.74 -8.21
C LEU A 113 17.67 -10.94 -7.26
N PRO A 114 16.83 -10.93 -6.21
CA PRO A 114 16.67 -12.09 -5.35
C PRO A 114 15.94 -13.22 -6.09
N ARG A 115 16.12 -14.46 -5.64
CA ARG A 115 15.29 -15.57 -6.10
C ARG A 115 13.89 -15.43 -5.51
N LEU A 116 12.87 -15.53 -6.36
CA LEU A 116 11.47 -15.50 -5.94
C LEU A 116 11.03 -16.86 -5.39
N GLU A 117 11.47 -17.15 -4.18
CA GLU A 117 10.96 -18.27 -3.40
C GLU A 117 9.66 -17.89 -2.67
N LYS A 118 9.01 -18.86 -2.03
CA LYS A 118 7.73 -18.65 -1.35
C LYS A 118 7.76 -17.51 -0.36
N LEU A 119 8.73 -17.55 0.55
CA LEU A 119 8.85 -16.55 1.60
C LEU A 119 9.23 -15.17 1.02
N THR A 120 10.21 -15.13 0.10
CA THR A 120 10.68 -13.88 -0.49
C THR A 120 9.58 -13.12 -1.24
N SER A 121 8.75 -13.83 -1.99
CA SER A 121 7.66 -13.18 -2.76
C SER A 121 6.59 -12.59 -1.84
N ILE A 122 6.26 -13.30 -0.75
CA ILE A 122 5.32 -12.82 0.27
C ILE A 122 5.92 -11.64 1.02
N GLN A 123 7.21 -11.71 1.36
CA GLN A 123 7.92 -10.63 2.04
C GLN A 123 7.94 -9.36 1.19
N ILE A 124 8.23 -9.48 -0.11
CA ILE A 124 8.18 -8.35 -1.05
C ILE A 124 6.79 -7.71 -1.06
N LEU A 125 5.73 -8.52 -1.14
CA LEU A 125 4.34 -8.04 -1.11
C LEU A 125 4.02 -7.32 0.21
N LEU A 126 4.46 -7.89 1.33
CA LEU A 126 4.26 -7.32 2.66
C LEU A 126 4.99 -5.98 2.82
N GLU A 127 6.25 -5.89 2.37
CA GLU A 127 7.05 -4.68 2.46
C GLU A 127 6.40 -3.49 1.74
N ILE A 128 5.98 -3.68 0.48
CA ILE A 128 5.31 -2.60 -0.27
C ILE A 128 3.93 -2.28 0.32
N GLY A 129 3.24 -3.27 0.90
CA GLY A 129 1.95 -3.08 1.56
C GLY A 129 2.04 -2.28 2.85
N VAL A 130 3.08 -2.52 3.65
CA VAL A 130 3.35 -1.75 4.88
C VAL A 130 3.60 -0.28 4.55
N GLU A 131 4.40 0.01 3.52
CA GLU A 131 4.63 1.39 3.08
C GLU A 131 3.32 2.04 2.65
N ARG A 132 2.55 1.38 1.77
CA ARG A 132 1.27 1.89 1.29
C ARG A 132 0.28 2.15 2.44
N PHE A 133 0.09 1.18 3.32
CA PHE A 133 -0.87 1.30 4.42
C PHE A 133 -0.49 2.41 5.40
N ARG A 134 0.80 2.53 5.74
CA ARG A 134 1.29 3.63 6.60
C ARG A 134 0.91 4.98 6.03
N ARG A 135 1.10 5.16 4.73
CA ARG A 135 0.84 6.44 4.08
C ARG A 135 -0.65 6.73 3.90
N ASP A 136 -1.45 5.71 3.58
CA ASP A 136 -2.91 5.84 3.55
C ASP A 136 -3.45 6.24 4.93
N MET A 137 -2.90 5.66 6.00
CA MET A 137 -3.26 6.04 7.35
C MET A 137 -2.86 7.48 7.68
N ALA A 138 -1.63 7.88 7.40
CA ALA A 138 -1.20 9.25 7.60
C ALA A 138 -2.10 10.25 6.85
N GLN A 139 -2.42 9.95 5.59
CA GLN A 139 -3.35 10.75 4.80
C GLN A 139 -4.74 10.80 5.43
N ALA A 140 -5.25 9.69 5.97
CA ALA A 140 -6.53 9.63 6.64
C ALA A 140 -6.56 10.47 7.93
N TYR A 141 -5.51 10.43 8.74
CA TYR A 141 -5.37 11.29 9.92
C TYR A 141 -5.37 12.78 9.57
N ILE A 142 -4.60 13.16 8.54
CA ILE A 142 -4.54 14.56 8.05
C ILE A 142 -5.90 14.99 7.49
N SER A 143 -6.51 14.16 6.65
CA SER A 143 -7.81 14.47 6.02
C SER A 143 -8.94 14.57 7.05
N ALA A 144 -8.85 13.82 8.15
CA ALA A 144 -9.75 13.91 9.28
C ALA A 144 -9.43 15.10 10.21
N GLY A 145 -8.36 15.85 9.97
CA GLY A 145 -7.97 17.02 10.79
C GLY A 145 -7.41 16.66 12.16
N PHE A 146 -6.96 15.41 12.35
CA PHE A 146 -6.31 14.97 13.59
C PHE A 146 -4.82 15.30 13.62
N MET A 147 -4.22 15.53 12.45
CA MET A 147 -2.80 15.84 12.28
C MET A 147 -2.62 16.90 11.20
N THR A 148 -1.49 17.60 11.24
CA THR A 148 -1.14 18.65 10.28
C THR A 148 -0.12 18.18 9.24
N SER A 149 0.67 17.15 9.55
CA SER A 149 1.70 16.60 8.67
C SER A 149 1.96 15.11 8.93
N ASP A 150 2.57 14.39 7.98
CA ASP A 150 2.99 12.98 8.16
C ASP A 150 4.02 12.83 9.30
N SER A 151 4.82 13.87 9.56
CA SER A 151 5.79 13.88 10.67
C SER A 151 5.17 13.89 12.06
N ASP A 152 3.88 14.23 12.18
CA ASP A 152 3.17 14.17 13.46
C ASP A 152 2.92 12.70 13.88
N LEU A 153 3.00 11.76 12.94
CA LEU A 153 2.92 10.32 13.22
C LEU A 153 4.31 9.90 13.68
N ASP A 154 4.53 9.71 14.98
CA ASP A 154 5.77 9.11 15.48
C ASP A 154 5.78 7.59 15.23
N PHE A 155 5.56 7.21 13.98
CA PHE A 155 5.74 5.87 13.48
C PHE A 155 7.15 5.75 12.92
N LYS A 156 8.14 5.70 13.82
CA LYS A 156 9.50 5.33 13.44
C LYS A 156 9.60 3.81 13.49
N PRO A 157 9.54 3.11 12.35
CA PRO A 157 9.84 1.69 12.36
C PRO A 157 11.24 1.52 12.94
N GLN A 158 11.40 0.56 13.85
CA GLN A 158 12.72 0.20 14.35
C GLN A 158 13.61 -0.07 13.12
N PRO A 159 14.85 0.47 13.07
CA PRO A 159 15.65 0.49 11.85
C PRO A 159 15.93 -0.91 11.27
N ASN A 160 15.84 -1.95 12.11
CA ASN A 160 16.05 -3.35 11.74
C ASN A 160 14.80 -4.22 11.96
N ALA A 161 13.61 -3.63 12.11
CA ALA A 161 12.38 -4.40 12.28
C ALA A 161 12.08 -5.24 11.03
N LEU A 162 11.68 -6.48 11.26
CA LEU A 162 11.19 -7.34 10.19
C LEU A 162 9.88 -6.78 9.61
N PRO A 163 9.57 -7.05 8.33
CA PRO A 163 8.34 -6.56 7.69
C PRO A 163 7.06 -6.92 8.48
N GLU A 164 7.02 -8.08 9.13
CA GLU A 164 5.90 -8.52 9.96
C GLU A 164 5.75 -7.69 11.24
N GLU A 165 6.86 -7.26 11.84
CA GLU A 165 6.85 -6.41 13.02
C GLU A 165 6.38 -5.00 12.65
N ARG A 166 6.84 -4.49 11.51
CA ARG A 166 6.39 -3.20 10.96
C ARG A 166 4.90 -3.24 10.62
N ALA A 167 4.42 -4.33 10.04
CA ALA A 167 2.99 -4.54 9.79
C ALA A 167 2.18 -4.56 11.09
N ARG A 168 2.65 -5.29 12.11
CA ARG A 168 1.98 -5.37 13.41
C ARG A 168 1.92 -4.02 14.12
N ALA A 169 2.98 -3.21 13.99
CA ALA A 169 3.04 -1.88 14.59
C ALA A 169 2.01 -0.90 14.00
N LEU A 170 1.46 -1.17 12.81
CA LEU A 170 0.39 -0.35 12.22
C LEU A 170 -0.99 -0.60 12.85
N LEU A 171 -1.19 -1.74 13.51
CA LEU A 171 -2.49 -2.11 14.08
C LEU A 171 -2.98 -1.12 15.16
N PRO A 172 -2.19 -0.73 16.17
CA PRO A 172 -2.65 0.22 17.18
C PRO A 172 -3.01 1.58 16.59
N LEU A 173 -2.24 2.04 15.59
CA LEU A 173 -2.53 3.27 14.88
C LEU A 173 -3.85 3.16 14.10
N HIS A 174 -4.12 2.02 13.46
CA HIS A 174 -5.35 1.84 12.68
C HIS A 174 -6.58 1.84 13.60
N LEU A 175 -6.49 1.13 14.73
CA LEU A 175 -7.54 1.09 15.74
C LEU A 175 -7.78 2.46 16.37
N ALA A 176 -6.71 3.22 16.64
CA ALA A 176 -6.83 4.59 17.14
C ALA A 176 -7.55 5.49 16.12
N LEU A 177 -7.18 5.43 14.84
CA LEU A 177 -7.84 6.18 13.78
C LEU A 177 -9.34 5.86 13.69
N GLN A 178 -9.70 4.58 13.67
CA GLN A 178 -11.11 4.15 13.64
C GLN A 178 -11.88 4.68 14.85
N THR A 179 -11.32 4.54 16.05
CA THR A 179 -11.95 5.03 17.29
C THR A 179 -12.16 6.54 17.26
N MET A 180 -11.14 7.30 16.82
CA MET A 180 -11.22 8.76 16.75
C MET A 180 -12.22 9.23 15.69
N LEU A 181 -12.31 8.55 14.55
CA LEU A 181 -13.32 8.82 13.52
C LEU A 181 -14.74 8.61 14.05
N GLU A 182 -14.97 7.52 14.78
CA GLU A 182 -16.28 7.24 15.40
C GLU A 182 -16.66 8.33 16.41
N MET A 183 -15.73 8.67 17.31
CA MET A 183 -15.93 9.75 18.28
C MET A 183 -16.24 11.08 17.60
N LYS A 184 -15.51 11.44 16.53
CA LYS A 184 -15.73 12.67 15.77
C LYS A 184 -17.12 12.67 15.11
N GLY A 185 -17.56 11.53 14.57
CA GLY A 185 -18.90 11.38 13.99
C GLY A 185 -20.01 11.68 15.00
N HIS A 186 -19.88 11.19 16.23
CA HIS A 186 -20.84 11.45 17.30
C HIS A 186 -20.74 12.86 17.91
N LEU A 187 -19.55 13.44 17.98
CA LEU A 187 -19.37 14.81 18.48
C LEU A 187 -19.94 15.85 17.51
N ALA A 188 -20.04 15.53 16.21
CA ALA A 188 -20.65 16.38 15.20
C ALA A 188 -22.18 16.28 15.12
N LEU A 189 -22.83 15.63 16.10
CA LEU A 189 -24.30 15.51 16.14
C LEU A 189 -24.96 16.90 16.23
N PRO A 190 -25.89 17.24 15.32
CA PRO A 190 -26.60 18.50 15.39
C PRO A 190 -27.51 18.55 16.64
N PRO A 191 -27.74 19.75 17.23
CA PRO A 191 -28.42 19.91 18.53
C PRO A 191 -29.81 19.28 18.62
N HIS A 192 -30.51 19.11 17.49
CA HIS A 192 -31.86 18.54 17.43
C HIS A 192 -31.90 17.02 17.66
N ILE A 193 -30.80 16.30 17.42
CA ILE A 193 -30.73 14.85 17.70
C ILE A 193 -30.48 14.63 19.19
N LEU A 194 -29.67 15.47 19.83
CA LEU A 194 -29.40 15.42 21.28
C LEU A 194 -30.66 15.65 22.13
N THR A 195 -31.59 16.47 21.64
CA THR A 195 -32.89 16.73 22.32
C THR A 195 -33.92 15.62 22.15
N THR A 196 -33.72 14.70 21.20
CA THR A 196 -34.64 13.58 20.97
C THR A 196 -34.21 12.31 21.73
N MET A 197 -32.98 12.28 22.28
CA MET A 197 -32.45 11.16 23.06
C MET A 197 -32.59 11.32 24.59
N THR A 198 -33.16 12.43 25.07
CA THR A 198 -33.54 12.66 26.48
C THR A 198 -35.04 12.61 26.65
#